data_AF-A0A8B3L1L5-F1
#
_entry.id   AF-A0A8B3L1L5-F1
#
_cell.length_a   1.000
_cell.length_b   1.000
_cell.length_c   1.000
_cell.angle_alpha   90.00
_cell.angle_beta   90.00
_cell.angle_gamma   90.00
#
_symmetry.space_group_name_H-M   'P 1'
#
loop_
_entity.id
_entity.type
_entity.pdbx_description
1 polymer ?
#
loop_
_entity_poly.entity_id
_entity_poly.type
_entity_poly.pdbx_seq_one_letter_code
_entity_poly.pdbx_strand_id
1 'polypeptide(L)'
;ERLGELADHHAAAETPKGEIVVCVGPPEAAEDQPADIDRLLLSLAAEMPASKAAAEAAKMTGGQKQALYRRLIELKADGGG
;
A
#
# COMPACT_ATOMS: atom_id res chain seq x y z
N GLU A 1 14.97 -11.94 9.03
CA GLU A 1 14.32 -13.15 9.54
C GLU A 1 12.84 -13.11 9.18
N ARG A 2 12.40 -13.94 8.24
CA ARG A 2 10.97 -14.15 8.01
C ARG A 2 10.43 -15.07 9.10
N LEU A 3 9.15 -14.94 9.45
CA LEU A 3 8.54 -15.75 10.50
C LEU A 3 8.66 -17.26 10.24
N GLY A 4 8.69 -17.68 8.97
CA GLY A 4 8.91 -19.07 8.58
C GLY A 4 10.31 -19.59 8.94
N GLU A 5 11.36 -18.80 8.71
CA GLU A 5 12.74 -19.18 9.04
C GLU A 5 12.92 -19.36 10.56
N LEU A 6 12.27 -18.49 11.35
CA LEU A 6 12.25 -18.59 12.80
C LEU A 6 11.51 -19.86 13.29
N ALA A 7 10.42 -20.24 12.61
CA ALA A 7 9.70 -21.47 12.90
C ALA A 7 10.55 -22.71 12.60
N ASP A 8 11.22 -22.75 11.44
CA ASP A 8 12.10 -23.85 11.05
C ASP A 8 13.27 -23.99 12.04
N HIS A 9 13.85 -22.88 12.48
CA HIS A 9 14.92 -22.86 13.48
C HIS A 9 14.47 -23.48 14.81
N HIS A 10 13.31 -23.09 15.35
CA HIS A 10 12.80 -23.63 16.61
C HIS A 10 12.23 -25.06 16.49
N ALA A 11 11.88 -25.51 15.29
CA ALA A 11 11.55 -26.90 15.04
C ALA A 11 12.79 -27.81 15.09
N ALA A 12 13.96 -27.30 14.67
CA ALA A 12 15.23 -28.03 14.67
C ALA A 12 16.01 -27.92 15.99
N ALA A 13 15.82 -26.83 16.75
CA ALA A 13 16.51 -26.58 18.01
C ALA A 13 15.85 -27.30 19.20
N GLU A 14 16.62 -27.54 20.27
CA GLU A 14 16.05 -27.95 21.56
C GLU A 14 15.07 -26.89 22.08
N THR A 15 13.94 -27.35 22.65
CA THR A 15 12.91 -26.46 23.16
C THR A 15 13.47 -25.57 24.27
N PRO A 16 13.47 -24.24 24.10
CA PRO A 16 13.99 -23.34 25.12
C PRO A 16 13.10 -23.40 26.37
N LYS A 17 13.72 -23.29 27.55
CA LYS A 17 13.00 -23.26 28.83
C LYS A 17 12.51 -21.85 29.11
N GLY A 18 11.23 -21.70 29.42
CA GLY A 18 10.60 -20.42 29.77
C GLY A 18 9.63 -19.92 28.70
N GLU A 19 9.30 -18.63 28.75
CA GLU A 19 8.37 -17.98 27.82
C GLU A 19 9.14 -17.28 26.69
N ILE A 20 8.66 -17.44 25.45
CA ILE A 20 9.14 -16.67 24.29
C ILE A 20 8.05 -15.67 23.91
N VAL A 21 8.42 -14.40 23.76
CA VAL A 21 7.53 -13.34 23.27
C VAL A 21 7.97 -12.96 21.87
N VAL A 22 7.05 -13.07 20.90
CA VAL A 22 7.27 -12.63 19.52
C VAL A 22 6.50 -11.33 19.29
N CYS A 23 7.21 -10.22 19.13
CA CYS A 23 6.62 -8.92 18.80
C CYS A 23 6.52 -8.78 17.28
N VAL A 24 5.30 -8.63 16.77
CA VAL A 24 5.05 -8.35 15.35
C VAL A 24 4.69 -6.88 15.19
N GLY A 25 5.50 -6.16 14.42
CA GLY A 25 5.20 -4.78 14.03
C GLY A 25 4.27 -4.70 12.82
N PRO A 26 3.62 -3.54 12.59
CA PRO A 26 2.99 -3.27 11.29
C PRO A 26 4.01 -3.41 10.16
N PRO A 27 3.57 -3.68 8.91
CA PRO A 27 4.49 -3.67 7.79
C PRO A 27 5.22 -2.32 7.72
N GLU A 28 6.46 -2.34 7.22
CA GLU A 28 7.16 -1.09 6.92
C GLU A 28 6.29 -0.24 5.99
N ALA A 29 6.31 1.08 6.21
CA ALA A 29 5.65 2.01 5.31
C ALA A 29 6.33 1.87 3.94
N ALA A 30 5.66 1.17 3.02
CA ALA A 30 6.11 1.06 1.65
C ALA A 30 5.98 2.43 1.00
N GLU A 31 6.94 2.79 0.16
CA GLU A 31 6.76 3.91 -0.76
C GLU A 31 5.48 3.67 -1.58
N ASP A 32 4.68 4.72 -1.77
CA ASP A 32 3.45 4.64 -2.55
C ASP A 32 3.77 4.12 -3.96
N GLN A 33 3.43 2.86 -4.22
CA GLN A 33 3.68 2.25 -5.51
C GLN A 33 2.67 2.80 -6.53
N PRO A 34 3.02 2.84 -7.83
CA PRO A 34 2.10 3.33 -8.86
C PRO A 34 0.72 2.65 -8.83
N ALA A 35 0.66 1.35 -8.54
CA ALA A 35 -0.59 0.61 -8.43
C ALA A 35 -1.46 1.04 -7.24
N ASP A 36 -0.85 1.46 -6.13
CA ASP A 36 -1.56 1.93 -4.95
C ASP A 36 -2.09 3.35 -5.17
N ILE A 37 -1.33 4.20 -5.85
CA ILE A 37 -1.78 5.52 -6.29
C ILE A 37 -2.96 5.40 -7.25
N ASP A 38 -2.92 4.46 -8.20
CA ASP A 38 -4.02 4.26 -9.15
C ASP A 38 -5.31 3.82 -8.47
N ARG A 39 -5.23 2.90 -7.50
CA ARG A 39 -6.37 2.49 -6.68
C ARG A 39 -6.93 3.65 -5.86
N LEU A 40 -6.07 4.44 -5.24
CA LEU A 40 -6.47 5.63 -4.49
C LEU A 40 -7.20 6.63 -5.39
N LEU A 41 -6.64 6.91 -6.57
CA LEU A 41 -7.23 7.82 -7.56
C LEU A 41 -8.61 7.36 -7.99
N LEU A 42 -8.79 6.08 -8.32
CA LEU A 42 -10.07 5.50 -8.71
C LEU A 42 -11.10 5.55 -7.57
N SER A 43 -10.68 5.20 -6.35
CA SER A 43 -11.53 5.24 -5.15
C SER A 43 -12.06 6.65 -4.88
N LEU A 44 -11.17 7.65 -4.86
CA LEU A 44 -11.57 9.05 -4.65
C LEU A 44 -12.48 9.54 -5.77
N ALA A 45 -12.19 9.15 -7.01
CA ALA A 45 -12.97 9.59 -8.17
C ALA A 45 -14.35 8.92 -8.29
N ALA A 46 -14.65 7.93 -7.45
CA ALA A 46 -16.00 7.39 -7.27
C ALA A 46 -16.86 8.27 -6.35
N GLU A 47 -16.24 9.02 -5.44
CA GLU A 47 -16.95 9.86 -4.46
C GLU A 47 -16.97 11.35 -4.84
N MET A 48 -16.02 11.80 -5.67
CA MET A 48 -15.89 13.21 -6.04
C MET A 48 -15.41 13.44 -7.48
N PRO A 49 -15.57 14.66 -8.03
CA PRO A 49 -15.10 14.98 -9.38
C PRO A 49 -13.59 14.75 -9.55
N ALA A 50 -13.16 14.31 -10.73
CA ALA A 50 -11.77 13.91 -11.00
C ALA A 50 -10.71 14.96 -10.61
N SER A 51 -10.99 16.25 -10.81
CA SER A 51 -10.09 17.34 -10.41
C SER A 51 -9.92 17.46 -8.90
N LYS A 52 -10.98 17.15 -8.14
CA LYS A 52 -10.97 17.13 -6.67
C LYS A 52 -10.29 15.86 -6.15
N ALA A 53 -10.59 14.71 -6.77
CA ALA A 53 -9.93 13.44 -6.45
C ALA A 53 -8.40 13.52 -6.63
N ALA A 54 -7.93 14.06 -7.75
CA ALA A 54 -6.50 14.26 -7.99
C ALA A 54 -5.85 15.26 -7.02
N ALA A 55 -6.59 16.30 -6.60
CA ALA A 55 -6.11 17.24 -5.59
C ALA A 55 -5.98 16.59 -4.21
N GLU A 56 -6.90 15.69 -3.85
CA GLU A 56 -6.85 14.99 -2.57
C GLU A 56 -5.75 13.94 -2.55
N ALA A 57 -5.62 13.15 -3.63
CA ALA A 57 -4.51 12.22 -3.79
C ALA A 57 -3.14 12.92 -3.73
N ALA A 58 -3.01 14.11 -4.30
CA ALA A 58 -1.79 14.92 -4.22
C ALA A 58 -1.42 15.30 -2.78
N LYS A 59 -2.41 15.62 -1.93
CA LYS A 59 -2.17 15.92 -0.51
C LYS A 59 -1.76 14.68 0.28
N MET A 60 -2.35 13.53 -0.05
CA MET A 60 -2.10 12.26 0.66
C MET A 60 -0.74 11.65 0.31
N THR A 61 -0.36 11.71 -0.97
CA THR A 61 0.82 11.02 -1.53
C THR A 61 2.01 11.95 -1.77
N GLY A 62 1.81 13.27 -1.69
CA GLY A 62 2.82 14.26 -2.07
C GLY A 62 3.05 14.40 -3.59
N GLY A 63 2.30 13.65 -4.42
CA GLY A 63 2.41 13.71 -5.88
C GLY A 63 1.89 15.03 -6.48
N GLN A 64 2.31 15.33 -7.72
CA GLN A 64 1.84 16.52 -8.42
C GLN A 64 0.39 16.34 -8.90
N LYS A 65 -0.52 17.24 -8.49
CA LYS A 65 -1.94 17.21 -8.88
C LYS A 65 -2.15 17.05 -10.38
N GLN A 66 -1.39 17.78 -11.21
CA GLN A 66 -1.54 17.72 -12.68
C GLN A 66 -1.21 16.33 -13.23
N ALA A 67 -0.14 15.70 -12.71
CA ALA A 67 0.26 14.36 -13.12
C ALA A 67 -0.78 13.32 -12.68
N LEU A 68 -1.25 13.41 -11.43
CA LEU A 68 -2.29 12.54 -10.87
C LEU A 68 -3.63 12.69 -11.59
N TYR A 69 -3.99 13.92 -11.98
CA TYR A 69 -5.20 14.15 -12.76
C TYR A 69 -5.13 13.49 -14.13
N ARG A 70 -4.01 13.66 -14.85
CA ARG A 70 -3.82 12.99 -16.15
C ARG A 70 -3.88 11.47 -16.00
N ARG A 71 -3.20 10.92 -14.99
CA ARG A 71 -3.23 9.48 -14.67
C ARG A 71 -4.65 8.98 -14.42
N LEU A 72 -5.44 9.71 -13.65
CA LEU A 72 -6.83 9.35 -13.37
C LEU A 72 -7.70 9.35 -14.65
N ILE A 73 -7.47 10.26 -15.59
CA ILE A 73 -8.18 10.26 -16.87
C ILE A 73 -7.80 9.02 -17.71
N GLU A 74 -6.51 8.67 -17.76
CA GLU A 74 -6.01 7.46 -18.43
C GLU A 74 -6.67 6.20 -17.83
N LEU A 75 -6.65 6.05 -16.51
CA LEU A 75 -7.27 4.89 -15.81
C LEU A 75 -8.77 4.76 -16.09
N LYS A 76 -9.49 5.88 -16.17
CA LYS A 76 -10.93 5.88 -16.49
C LYS A 76 -11.21 5.54 -17.94
N ALA A 77 -10.29 5.86 -18.86
CA ALA A 77 -10.39 5.46 -20.25
C ALA A 77 -10.10 3.96 -20.42
N ASP A 78 -9.09 3.44 -19.72
CA ASP A 78 -8.68 2.03 -19.80
C ASP A 78 -9.66 1.07 -19.10
N GLY A 79 -10.32 1.49 -18.01
CA GLY A 79 -11.32 0.70 -17.29
C GLY A 79 -12.76 0.82 -17.80
N GLY A 80 -12.99 1.64 -18.84
CA GLY A 80 -14.30 1.95 -19.41
C GLY A 80 -14.59 1.29 -20.77
N GLY A 81 -13.81 0.28 -21.15
CA GLY A 81 -13.98 -0.51 -22.38
C GLY A 81 -14.67 -1.85 -22.15
#